data_AF-A0A942YPV2-F1
#
_entry.id   AF-A0A942YPV2-F1
#
_cell.length_a   1.000
_cell.length_b   1.000
_cell.length_c   1.000
_cell.angle_alpha   90.00
_cell.angle_beta   90.00
_cell.angle_gamma   90.00
#
_symmetry.space_group_name_H-M   'P 1'
#
loop_
_entity.id
_entity.type
_entity.pdbx_description
1 polymer ?
#
loop_
_entity_poly.entity_id
_entity_poly.type
_entity_poly.pdbx_seq_one_letter_code
_entity_poly.pdbx_strand_id
1 'polypeptide(L)'
;MIEMREKEGLKYSNDIPKWAKIAHVVFFLFFCLLGVVAFGFGVFLILGPYWPGGIICFACALLLAWLTSIIYKSNKMYTDIVMKCELREDGYFTFVRNVKTGEEWENFVAFEQMQEVLIARTTRYMSRGSNSPGYHIIGAKIIMKWINKQGHHKYSLFGVENADKLNEWVQRFKQKDIPVFSSGANVTGLQLEDYERAYEELPKLPYDQDKSSPIIGTAHYRNLKQWLSSEMKEKKKERQLKNDRRVFYPILLALFIFNFIVTVNWMPSWELADGMFGIESPSFLVASINFMLLFFVGTYWREKVKWYRSVRDVGLILLAQLIGWVCLWLFQTVPAGMLDAVIVDGLTLALFNGFFFILFRALKKILVKG
;
A
#
# COMPACT_ATOMS: atom_id res chain seq x y z
N MET A 1 9.56 8.60 -0.70
CA MET A 1 10.82 9.20 -0.23
C MET A 1 11.91 8.53 -1.04
N ILE A 2 12.60 9.29 -1.88
CA ILE A 2 13.73 8.75 -2.64
C ILE A 2 14.88 8.58 -1.64
N GLU A 3 15.43 7.37 -1.57
CA GLU A 3 16.55 7.09 -0.67
C GLU A 3 17.80 7.77 -1.22
N MET A 4 18.29 8.78 -0.51
CA MET A 4 19.52 9.46 -0.87
C MET A 4 20.69 8.77 -0.15
N ARG A 5 21.70 8.38 -0.92
CA ARG A 5 22.96 7.83 -0.42
C ARG A 5 23.96 8.97 -0.25
N GLU A 6 24.78 8.87 0.79
CA GLU A 6 25.90 9.77 0.97
C GLU A 6 26.94 9.59 -0.13
N LYS A 7 27.58 10.69 -0.55
CA LYS A 7 28.83 10.66 -1.31
C LYS A 7 30.01 11.09 -0.42
N GLU A 8 30.17 12.39 -0.15
CA GLU A 8 31.25 12.98 0.67
C GLU A 8 30.81 14.32 1.28
N GLY A 9 31.13 14.57 2.56
CA GLY A 9 30.62 15.75 3.29
C GLY A 9 29.09 15.72 3.39
N LEU A 10 28.45 16.83 3.79
CA LEU A 10 26.99 16.94 3.90
C LEU A 10 26.27 16.94 2.52
N LYS A 11 26.67 16.05 1.60
CA LYS A 11 26.17 15.87 0.23
C LYS A 11 25.47 14.51 0.09
N TYR A 12 24.21 14.56 -0.33
CA TYR A 12 23.35 13.39 -0.50
C TYR A 12 22.91 13.25 -1.95
N SER A 13 22.92 12.03 -2.51
CA SER A 13 22.53 11.73 -3.89
C SER A 13 21.87 10.36 -4.05
N ASN A 14 20.88 10.25 -4.93
CA ASN A 14 20.16 8.99 -5.20
C ASN A 14 20.68 8.20 -6.41
N ASP A 15 21.91 8.46 -6.87
CA ASP A 15 22.48 7.76 -8.03
C ASP A 15 22.57 6.24 -7.80
N ILE A 16 21.96 5.48 -8.71
CA ILE A 16 21.94 4.02 -8.65
C ILE A 16 23.15 3.43 -9.38
N PRO A 17 23.80 2.39 -8.81
CA PRO A 17 24.88 1.67 -9.49
C PRO A 17 24.45 1.15 -10.86
N LYS A 18 25.34 1.25 -11.86
CA LYS A 18 25.04 0.82 -13.24
C LYS A 18 24.58 -0.65 -13.34
N TRP A 19 25.13 -1.55 -12.53
CA TRP A 19 24.75 -2.98 -12.53
C TRP A 19 23.29 -3.22 -12.13
N ALA A 20 22.76 -2.43 -11.18
CA ALA A 20 21.39 -2.57 -10.71
C ALA A 20 20.39 -2.14 -11.81
N LYS A 21 20.76 -1.13 -12.62
CA LYS A 21 19.99 -0.74 -13.80
C LYS A 21 19.90 -1.89 -14.82
N ILE A 22 21.02 -2.58 -15.06
CA ILE A 22 21.08 -3.75 -15.97
C ILE A 22 20.22 -4.89 -15.44
N ALA A 23 20.37 -5.26 -14.16
CA ALA A 23 19.60 -6.33 -13.54
C ALA A 23 18.07 -6.09 -13.66
N HIS A 24 17.62 -4.86 -13.45
CA HIS A 24 16.21 -4.50 -13.62
C HIS A 24 15.70 -4.72 -15.04
N VAL A 25 16.47 -4.34 -16.05
CA VAL A 25 16.11 -4.55 -17.47
C VAL A 25 15.99 -6.05 -17.77
N VAL A 26 16.92 -6.86 -17.28
CA VAL A 26 16.89 -8.33 -17.45
C VAL A 26 15.63 -8.93 -16.83
N PHE A 27 15.29 -8.58 -15.58
CA PHE A 27 14.06 -9.07 -14.93
C PHE A 27 12.80 -8.62 -15.68
N PHE A 28 12.74 -7.37 -16.13
CA PHE A 28 11.62 -6.86 -16.89
C PHE A 28 11.38 -7.67 -18.18
N LEU A 29 12.44 -7.93 -18.96
CA LEU A 29 12.35 -8.72 -20.19
C LEU A 29 11.94 -10.16 -19.92
N PHE A 30 12.47 -10.78 -18.86
CA PHE A 30 12.13 -12.15 -18.46
C PHE A 30 10.64 -12.32 -18.16
N PHE A 31 10.05 -11.46 -17.31
CA PHE A 31 8.62 -11.54 -16.98
C PHE A 31 7.72 -11.23 -18.18
N CYS A 32 8.13 -10.30 -19.05
CA CYS A 32 7.42 -9.99 -20.28
C CYS A 32 7.37 -11.21 -21.21
N LEU A 33 8.51 -11.88 -21.44
CA LEU A 33 8.61 -13.07 -22.28
C LEU A 33 7.74 -14.21 -21.74
N LEU A 34 7.82 -14.49 -20.43
CA LEU A 34 6.97 -15.50 -19.79
C LEU A 34 5.48 -15.18 -19.95
N GLY A 35 5.09 -13.91 -19.82
CA GLY A 35 3.71 -13.47 -20.00
C GLY A 35 3.19 -13.74 -21.42
N VAL A 36 4.01 -13.45 -22.43
CA VAL A 36 3.68 -13.72 -23.85
C VAL A 36 3.57 -15.21 -24.12
N VAL A 37 4.50 -16.02 -23.60
CA VAL A 37 4.47 -17.49 -23.75
C VAL A 37 3.23 -18.08 -23.09
N ALA A 38 2.91 -17.67 -21.86
CA ALA A 38 1.71 -18.12 -21.16
C ALA A 38 0.42 -17.73 -21.91
N PHE A 39 0.37 -16.52 -22.47
CA PHE A 39 -0.76 -16.07 -23.28
C PHE A 39 -0.92 -16.90 -24.55
N GLY A 40 0.17 -17.10 -25.30
CA GLY A 40 0.15 -17.89 -26.54
C GLY A 40 -0.22 -19.36 -26.28
N PHE A 41 0.31 -19.96 -25.23
CA PHE A 41 -0.07 -21.31 -24.81
C PHE A 41 -1.53 -21.40 -24.36
N GLY A 42 -2.04 -20.36 -23.69
CA GLY A 42 -3.46 -20.27 -23.34
C GLY A 42 -4.38 -20.26 -24.56
N VAL A 43 -4.04 -19.50 -25.61
CA VAL A 43 -4.77 -19.51 -26.89
C VAL A 43 -4.77 -20.92 -27.50
N PHE A 44 -3.61 -21.58 -27.54
CA PHE A 44 -3.50 -22.94 -28.06
C PHE A 44 -4.39 -23.94 -27.30
N LEU A 45 -4.44 -23.88 -25.97
CA LEU A 45 -5.26 -24.79 -25.15
C LEU A 45 -6.77 -24.57 -25.31
N ILE A 46 -7.21 -23.32 -25.51
CA ILE A 46 -8.64 -23.00 -25.73
C ILE A 46 -9.11 -23.49 -27.10
N LEU A 47 -8.25 -23.43 -28.11
CA LEU A 47 -8.57 -23.99 -29.42
C LEU A 47 -8.58 -25.53 -29.43
N GLY A 48 -8.04 -26.16 -28.39
CA GLY A 48 -8.08 -27.60 -28.17
C GLY A 48 -9.15 -28.07 -27.17
N PRO A 49 -9.17 -29.35 -26.79
CA PRO A 49 -10.14 -29.91 -25.84
C PRO A 49 -9.89 -29.50 -24.38
N TYR A 50 -8.76 -28.83 -24.09
CA TYR A 50 -8.30 -28.51 -22.73
C TYR A 50 -8.60 -27.05 -22.34
N TRP A 51 -9.82 -26.58 -22.65
CA TRP A 51 -10.23 -25.19 -22.39
C TRP A 51 -10.03 -24.73 -20.93
N PRO A 52 -10.16 -25.56 -19.87
CA PRO A 52 -9.89 -25.11 -18.50
C PRO A 52 -8.41 -24.74 -18.29
N GLY A 53 -7.49 -25.48 -18.92
CA GLY A 53 -6.06 -25.17 -18.88
C GLY A 53 -5.73 -23.84 -19.56
N GLY A 54 -6.48 -23.50 -20.60
CA GLY A 54 -6.39 -22.20 -21.28
C GLY A 54 -6.75 -21.02 -20.38
N ILE A 55 -7.81 -21.14 -19.58
CA ILE A 55 -8.22 -20.11 -18.59
C ILE A 55 -7.12 -19.89 -17.55
N ILE A 56 -6.51 -20.97 -17.04
CA ILE A 56 -5.39 -20.89 -16.08
C ILE A 56 -4.20 -20.15 -16.72
N CYS A 57 -3.86 -20.48 -17.96
CA CYS A 57 -2.76 -19.83 -18.67
C CYS A 57 -2.99 -18.33 -18.86
N PHE A 58 -4.23 -17.91 -19.18
CA PHE A 58 -4.56 -16.49 -19.25
C PHE A 58 -4.50 -15.78 -17.89
N ALA A 59 -4.95 -16.43 -16.82
CA ALA A 59 -4.80 -15.89 -15.46
C ALA A 59 -3.31 -15.68 -15.11
N CYS A 60 -2.45 -16.64 -15.45
CA CYS A 60 -1.00 -16.52 -15.29
C CYS A 60 -0.42 -15.37 -16.14
N ALA A 61 -0.84 -15.23 -17.40
CA ALA A 61 -0.39 -14.15 -18.28
C ALA A 61 -0.76 -12.76 -17.72
N LEU A 62 -1.99 -12.60 -17.21
CA LEU A 62 -2.44 -11.36 -16.57
C LEU A 62 -1.62 -11.03 -15.32
N LEU A 63 -1.32 -12.04 -14.50
CA LEU A 63 -0.48 -11.88 -13.31
C LEU A 63 0.95 -11.43 -13.68
N LEU A 64 1.54 -12.02 -14.72
CA LEU A 64 2.87 -11.66 -15.21
C LEU A 64 2.90 -10.25 -15.83
N ALA A 65 1.87 -9.87 -16.57
CA ALA A 65 1.72 -8.52 -17.09
C ALA A 65 1.60 -7.49 -15.95
N TRP A 66 0.86 -7.82 -14.90
CA TRP A 66 0.74 -6.98 -13.70
C TRP A 66 2.10 -6.83 -12.97
N LEU A 67 2.85 -7.92 -12.76
CA LEU A 67 4.19 -7.88 -12.17
C LEU A 67 5.15 -7.01 -13.00
N THR A 68 5.12 -7.17 -14.32
CA THR A 68 5.93 -6.37 -15.26
C THR A 68 5.60 -4.88 -15.14
N SER A 69 4.32 -4.53 -15.00
CA SER A 69 3.88 -3.15 -14.76
C SER A 69 4.42 -2.58 -13.45
N ILE A 70 4.47 -3.37 -12.37
CA ILE A 70 5.04 -2.96 -11.09
C ILE A 70 6.53 -2.68 -11.22
N ILE A 71 7.29 -3.57 -11.86
CA ILE A 71 8.74 -3.41 -12.07
C ILE A 71 9.01 -2.12 -12.86
N TYR A 72 8.27 -1.91 -13.95
CA TYR A 72 8.40 -0.71 -14.78
C TYR A 72 8.13 0.58 -13.98
N LYS A 73 7.03 0.61 -13.21
CA LYS A 73 6.65 1.78 -12.40
C LYS A 73 7.63 2.03 -11.25
N SER A 74 8.13 0.98 -10.62
CA SER A 74 9.10 1.08 -9.52
C SER A 74 10.42 1.68 -10.01
N ASN A 75 10.93 1.25 -11.17
CA ASN A 75 12.20 1.73 -11.71
C ASN A 75 12.16 3.22 -12.09
N LYS A 76 11.01 3.70 -12.58
CA LYS A 76 10.84 5.10 -13.03
C LYS A 76 11.26 6.13 -11.99
N MET A 77 10.95 5.92 -10.71
CA MET A 77 11.30 6.89 -9.65
C MET A 77 12.80 6.95 -9.34
N TYR A 78 13.53 5.90 -9.69
CA TYR A 78 14.88 5.61 -9.26
C TYR A 78 15.91 5.89 -10.35
N THR A 79 15.53 5.80 -11.62
CA THR A 79 16.41 6.06 -12.76
C THR A 79 16.26 7.45 -13.37
N ASP A 80 15.10 8.08 -13.20
CA ASP A 80 14.74 9.25 -14.01
C ASP A 80 15.00 10.58 -13.28
N ILE A 81 15.24 10.55 -11.98
CA ILE A 81 15.42 11.76 -11.16
C ILE A 81 16.75 11.65 -10.44
N VAL A 82 17.62 12.64 -10.60
CA VAL A 82 18.82 12.82 -9.79
C VAL A 82 18.55 13.95 -8.81
N MET A 83 18.54 13.65 -7.52
CA MET A 83 18.40 14.64 -6.45
C MET A 83 19.73 14.79 -5.73
N LYS A 84 20.15 16.03 -5.51
CA LYS A 84 21.31 16.38 -4.69
C LYS A 84 20.89 17.40 -3.63
N CYS A 85 21.25 17.13 -2.38
CA CYS A 85 21.04 18.07 -1.27
C CYS A 85 22.37 18.36 -0.60
N GLU A 86 22.67 19.64 -0.39
CA GLU A 86 23.93 20.12 0.18
C GLU A 86 23.68 21.26 1.17
N LEU A 87 24.36 21.25 2.32
CA LEU A 87 24.46 22.44 3.18
C LEU A 87 25.75 23.19 2.85
N ARG A 88 25.60 24.36 2.23
CA ARG A 88 26.68 25.28 1.90
C ARG A 88 26.90 26.27 3.06
N GLU A 89 27.90 27.13 2.94
CA GLU A 89 28.23 28.12 3.98
C GLU A 89 27.19 29.25 4.09
N ASP A 90 26.48 29.50 3.00
CA ASP A 90 25.49 30.55 2.80
C ASP A 90 24.04 30.06 2.91
N GLY A 91 23.79 28.76 2.79
CA GLY A 91 22.46 28.20 2.93
C GLY A 91 22.31 26.75 2.51
N TYR A 92 21.04 26.33 2.38
CA TYR A 92 20.65 24.98 1.95
C TYR A 92 20.39 24.96 0.45
N PHE A 93 21.10 24.08 -0.27
CA PHE A 93 20.98 23.91 -1.71
C PHE A 93 20.35 22.55 -2.05
N THR A 94 19.35 22.57 -2.94
CA THR A 94 18.75 21.39 -3.54
C THR A 94 18.82 21.49 -5.06
N PHE A 95 19.31 20.43 -5.69
CA PHE A 95 19.33 20.28 -7.14
C PHE A 95 18.54 19.02 -7.52
N VAL A 96 17.61 19.15 -8.45
CA VAL A 96 16.83 18.05 -8.99
C VAL A 96 16.94 18.08 -10.51
N ARG A 97 17.43 16.99 -11.11
CA ARG A 97 17.49 16.82 -12.56
C ARG A 97 16.63 15.67 -13.00
N ASN A 98 15.75 15.92 -13.97
CA ASN A 98 15.09 14.88 -14.71
C ASN A 98 16.02 14.38 -15.82
N VAL A 99 16.49 13.15 -15.71
CA VAL A 99 17.45 12.55 -16.66
C VAL A 99 16.82 12.36 -18.05
N LYS A 100 15.50 12.16 -18.12
CA LYS A 100 14.79 11.94 -19.39
C LYS A 100 14.50 13.22 -20.15
N THR A 101 14.02 14.26 -19.46
CA THR A 101 13.67 15.54 -20.09
C THR A 101 14.86 16.50 -20.15
N GLY A 102 15.89 16.26 -19.34
CA GLY A 102 17.01 17.20 -19.17
C GLY A 102 16.65 18.41 -18.31
N GLU A 103 15.42 18.50 -17.80
CA GLU A 103 14.99 19.63 -16.96
C GLU A 103 15.73 19.60 -15.62
N GLU A 104 16.30 20.74 -15.27
CA GLU A 104 17.03 20.96 -14.04
C GLU A 104 16.29 21.99 -13.18
N TRP A 105 16.19 21.69 -11.90
CA TRP A 105 15.52 22.51 -10.90
C TRP A 105 16.48 22.74 -9.75
N GLU A 106 16.82 24.00 -9.53
CA GLU A 106 17.67 24.43 -8.44
C GLU A 106 16.85 25.22 -7.44
N ASN A 107 17.03 24.91 -6.16
CA ASN A 107 16.43 25.65 -5.08
C ASN A 107 17.49 25.93 -4.03
N PHE A 108 17.72 27.21 -3.76
CA PHE A 108 18.64 27.67 -2.73
C PHE A 108 17.87 28.45 -1.68
N VAL A 109 18.07 28.10 -0.42
CA VAL A 109 17.47 28.74 0.74
C VAL A 109 18.60 29.31 1.59
N ALA A 110 18.75 30.63 1.59
CA ALA A 110 19.76 31.29 2.42
C ALA A 110 19.43 31.14 3.90
N PHE A 111 20.46 31.09 4.76
CA PHE A 111 20.24 31.00 6.21
C PHE A 111 19.41 32.16 6.76
N GLU A 112 19.59 33.36 6.22
CA GLU A 112 18.83 34.57 6.57
C GLU A 112 17.32 34.45 6.29
N GLN A 113 16.92 33.58 5.38
CA GLN A 113 15.52 33.33 5.03
C GLN A 113 14.89 32.24 5.90
N MET A 114 15.69 31.46 6.62
CA MET A 114 15.23 30.37 7.46
C MET A 114 14.70 30.91 8.78
N GLN A 115 13.48 30.53 9.13
CA GLN A 115 12.85 30.95 10.38
C GLN A 115 13.10 29.94 11.49
N GLU A 116 12.98 28.66 11.18
CA GLU A 116 13.19 27.57 12.14
C GLU A 116 13.40 26.24 11.41
N VAL A 117 13.99 25.29 12.14
CA VAL A 117 14.20 23.93 11.68
C VAL A 117 13.56 22.96 12.68
N LEU A 118 12.69 22.08 12.20
CA LEU A 118 12.08 21.03 13.00
C LEU A 118 12.64 19.66 12.62
N ILE A 119 13.11 18.92 13.62
CA ILE A 119 13.65 17.56 13.49
C ILE A 119 12.58 16.59 13.97
N ALA A 120 11.90 15.96 13.02
CA ALA A 120 10.84 15.01 13.30
C ALA A 120 11.29 13.57 13.00
N ARG A 121 10.61 12.61 13.60
CA ARG A 121 10.95 11.20 13.49
C ARG A 121 10.50 10.59 12.16
N THR A 122 11.33 9.72 11.57
CA THR A 122 10.93 8.79 10.51
C THR A 122 11.26 7.36 10.90
N THR A 123 10.61 6.41 10.23
CA THR A 123 10.79 4.98 10.45
C THR A 123 10.96 4.29 9.11
N ARG A 124 12.03 3.50 8.97
CA ARG A 124 12.28 2.67 7.79
C ARG A 124 12.37 1.21 8.20
N TYR A 125 11.59 0.35 7.55
CA TYR A 125 11.66 -1.09 7.79
C TYR A 125 12.92 -1.68 7.14
N MET A 126 13.65 -2.46 7.93
CA MET A 126 14.78 -3.26 7.53
C MET A 126 14.44 -4.73 7.67
N SER A 127 14.46 -5.47 6.57
CA SER A 127 14.30 -6.92 6.58
C SER A 127 15.53 -7.58 7.23
N ARG A 128 15.31 -8.62 8.02
CA ARG A 128 16.37 -9.35 8.73
C ARG A 128 16.37 -10.82 8.29
N GLY A 129 16.98 -11.10 7.15
CA GLY A 129 17.17 -12.47 6.64
C GLY A 129 15.88 -13.30 6.56
N SER A 130 16.00 -14.61 6.32
CA SER A 130 14.84 -15.48 6.10
C SER A 130 14.09 -15.88 7.38
N ASN A 131 14.71 -15.76 8.56
CA ASN A 131 14.23 -16.41 9.78
C ASN A 131 13.91 -15.45 10.94
N SER A 132 13.92 -14.13 10.74
CA SER A 132 13.55 -13.19 11.80
C SER A 132 12.68 -12.05 11.29
N PRO A 133 11.65 -11.63 12.06
CA PRO A 133 10.94 -10.39 11.75
C PRO A 133 11.95 -9.25 11.67
N GLY A 134 11.80 -8.41 10.65
CA GLY A 134 12.64 -7.24 10.47
C GLY A 134 12.47 -6.24 11.61
N TYR A 135 13.27 -5.18 11.57
CA TYR A 135 13.20 -4.09 12.54
C TYR A 135 13.06 -2.76 11.82
N HIS A 136 12.56 -1.75 12.51
CA HIS A 136 12.45 -0.39 12.01
C HIS A 136 13.63 0.43 12.51
N ILE A 137 14.39 1.03 11.60
CA ILE A 137 15.39 2.04 11.93
C ILE A 137 14.68 3.38 12.10
N ILE A 138 14.99 4.06 13.20
CA ILE A 138 14.54 5.43 13.44
C ILE A 138 15.48 6.41 12.74
N GLY A 139 14.93 7.16 11.79
CA GLY A 139 15.60 8.29 11.15
C GLY A 139 15.06 9.62 11.66
N ALA A 140 15.69 10.71 11.21
CA ALA A 140 15.10 12.04 11.22
C ALA A 140 14.66 12.47 9.83
N LYS A 141 13.61 13.28 9.82
CA LYS A 141 13.30 14.20 8.73
C LYS A 141 13.50 15.61 9.26
N ILE A 142 14.40 16.33 8.62
CA ILE A 142 14.68 17.74 8.89
C ILE A 142 13.71 18.55 8.02
N ILE A 143 12.96 19.44 8.67
CA ILE A 143 11.93 20.27 8.07
C ILE A 143 12.35 21.72 8.28
N MET A 144 12.77 22.39 7.21
CA MET A 144 13.19 23.79 7.25
C MET A 144 12.01 24.67 6.85
N LYS A 145 11.58 25.56 7.75
CA LYS A 145 10.57 26.60 7.47
C LYS A 145 11.30 27.88 7.09
N TRP A 146 10.99 28.45 5.93
CA TRP A 146 11.61 29.66 5.41
C TRP A 146 10.58 30.60 4.77
N ILE A 147 10.94 31.87 4.62
CA ILE A 147 10.10 32.86 3.93
C ILE A 147 10.66 33.11 2.53
N ASN A 148 9.82 32.97 1.51
CA ASN A 148 10.21 33.29 0.14
C ASN A 148 10.23 34.81 -0.11
N LYS A 149 10.71 35.22 -1.29
CA LYS A 149 10.75 36.63 -1.70
C LYS A 149 9.38 37.34 -1.69
N GLN A 150 8.28 36.58 -1.68
CA GLN A 150 6.90 37.09 -1.67
C GLN A 150 6.32 37.16 -0.24
N GLY A 151 7.09 36.84 0.79
CA GLY A 151 6.61 36.83 2.18
C GLY A 151 5.83 35.57 2.57
N HIS A 152 5.75 34.56 1.69
CA HIS A 152 5.02 33.32 1.97
C HIS A 152 5.92 32.27 2.63
N HIS A 153 5.37 31.58 3.62
CA HIS A 153 6.04 30.43 4.24
C HIS A 153 6.19 29.29 3.22
N LYS A 154 7.40 28.76 3.13
CA LYS A 154 7.76 27.59 2.36
C LYS A 154 8.56 26.63 3.21
N TYR A 155 8.58 25.39 2.76
CA TYR A 155 9.21 24.29 3.47
C TYR A 155 10.26 23.61 2.60
N SER A 156 11.24 23.01 3.23
CA SER A 156 12.21 22.14 2.56
C SER A 156 12.51 20.95 3.46
N LEU A 157 12.60 19.77 2.85
CA LEU A 157 12.59 18.49 3.56
C LEU A 157 13.77 17.64 3.10
N PHE A 158 14.49 17.05 4.04
CA PHE A 158 15.41 15.95 3.75
C PHE A 158 15.51 14.99 4.94
N GLY A 159 15.94 13.76 4.66
CA GLY A 159 16.05 12.70 5.66
C GLY A 159 17.50 12.42 6.03
N VAL A 160 17.76 12.16 7.32
CA VAL A 160 19.06 11.75 7.85
C VAL A 160 18.86 10.58 8.80
N GLU A 161 19.57 9.48 8.58
CA GLU A 161 19.49 8.28 9.45
C GLU A 161 20.72 8.10 10.35
N ASN A 162 21.77 8.91 10.17
CA ASN A 162 22.99 8.87 10.99
C ASN A 162 22.94 10.00 12.05
N ALA A 163 23.14 9.66 13.32
CA ALA A 163 23.04 10.59 14.43
C ALA A 163 24.14 11.65 14.43
N ASP A 164 25.40 11.28 14.16
CA ASP A 164 26.53 12.20 14.12
C ASP A 164 26.32 13.28 13.06
N LYS A 165 25.84 12.87 11.89
CA LYS A 165 25.51 13.82 10.82
C LYS A 165 24.34 14.71 11.16
N LEU A 166 23.30 14.19 11.83
CA LEU A 166 22.24 15.06 12.30
C LEU A 166 22.86 16.16 13.19
N ASN A 167 23.76 15.79 14.10
CA ASN A 167 24.38 16.74 15.00
C ASN A 167 25.20 17.79 14.23
N GLU A 168 25.92 17.40 13.18
CA GLU A 168 26.60 18.36 12.30
C GLU A 168 25.62 19.36 11.65
N TRP A 169 24.48 18.88 11.15
CA TRP A 169 23.43 19.74 10.60
C TRP A 169 22.86 20.69 11.65
N VAL A 170 22.51 20.17 12.83
CA VAL A 170 21.98 20.95 13.97
C VAL A 170 22.96 22.03 14.40
N GLN A 171 24.24 21.68 14.54
CA GLN A 171 25.28 22.63 14.95
C GLN A 171 25.41 23.77 13.94
N ARG A 172 25.39 23.48 12.63
CA ARG A 172 25.44 24.53 11.62
C ARG A 172 24.23 25.47 11.65
N PHE A 173 23.02 24.95 11.87
CA PHE A 173 21.84 25.80 12.04
C PHE A 173 21.96 26.69 13.29
N LYS A 174 22.41 26.12 14.42
CA LYS A 174 22.63 26.86 15.67
C LYS A 174 23.72 27.94 15.52
N GLN A 175 24.79 27.66 14.78
CA GLN A 175 25.86 28.63 14.49
C GLN A 175 25.39 29.84 13.67
N LYS A 176 24.28 29.71 12.96
CA LYS A 176 23.65 30.76 12.17
C LYS A 176 22.42 31.37 12.88
N ASP A 177 22.31 31.14 14.20
CA ASP A 177 21.22 31.61 15.06
C ASP A 177 19.81 31.16 14.62
N ILE A 178 19.71 30.03 13.91
CA ILE A 178 18.42 29.47 13.49
C ILE A 178 17.86 28.59 14.61
N PRO A 179 16.64 28.85 15.10
CA PRO A 179 15.97 28.01 16.08
C PRO A 179 15.79 26.58 15.57
N VAL A 180 16.28 25.61 16.35
CA VAL A 180 16.13 24.19 16.06
C VAL A 180 15.20 23.55 17.10
N PHE A 181 14.16 22.89 16.61
CA PHE A 181 13.18 22.16 17.40
C PHE A 181 13.24 20.66 17.11
N SER A 182 12.79 19.86 18.06
CA SER A 182 12.59 18.43 17.97
C SER A 182 11.11 18.08 18.06
N SER A 183 10.72 16.98 17.40
CA SER A 183 9.39 16.41 17.48
C SER A 183 9.44 14.90 17.58
N GLY A 184 8.78 14.35 18.60
CA GLY A 184 8.52 12.92 18.68
C GLY A 184 7.54 12.40 17.64
N ALA A 185 6.86 13.25 16.87
CA ALA A 185 5.90 12.80 15.87
C ALA A 185 6.59 11.97 14.75
N ASN A 186 6.04 10.78 14.45
CA ASN A 186 6.50 10.00 13.29
C ASN A 186 5.90 10.56 11.99
N VAL A 187 6.67 11.31 11.23
CA VAL A 187 6.25 11.98 9.99
C VAL A 187 6.61 11.19 8.73
N THR A 188 6.84 9.88 8.88
CA THR A 188 7.06 8.97 7.75
C THR A 188 5.94 9.10 6.74
N GLY A 189 6.28 9.33 5.46
CA GLY A 189 5.31 9.38 4.36
C GLY A 189 4.58 10.72 4.15
N LEU A 190 4.75 11.71 5.03
CA LEU A 190 4.23 13.07 4.77
C LEU A 190 4.99 13.75 3.62
N GLN A 191 4.24 14.45 2.77
CA GLN A 191 4.74 15.22 1.63
C GLN A 191 4.84 16.72 1.97
N LEU A 192 5.45 17.50 1.07
CA LEU A 192 5.66 18.93 1.27
C LEU A 192 4.35 19.69 1.50
N GLU A 193 3.30 19.35 0.75
CA GLU A 193 1.99 20.00 0.81
C GLU A 193 1.27 19.74 2.13
N ASP A 194 1.60 18.64 2.81
CA ASP A 194 1.04 18.33 4.13
C ASP A 194 1.59 19.28 5.21
N TYR A 195 2.85 19.72 5.06
CA TYR A 195 3.47 20.68 5.97
C TYR A 195 2.95 22.10 5.74
N GLU A 196 2.66 22.49 4.49
CA GLU A 196 2.04 23.79 4.21
C GLU A 196 0.73 24.01 4.99
N ARG A 197 0.00 22.94 5.33
CA ARG A 197 -1.28 23.01 6.04
C ARG A 197 -1.19 22.75 7.53
N ALA A 198 -0.35 21.80 7.93
CA ALA A 198 -0.41 21.23 9.27
C ALA A 198 0.90 21.31 10.05
N TYR A 199 1.92 22.03 9.54
CA TYR A 199 3.20 22.15 10.22
C TYR A 199 3.07 22.72 11.64
N GLU A 200 2.15 23.66 11.86
CA GLU A 200 1.94 24.26 13.19
C GLU A 200 1.24 23.32 14.18
N GLU A 201 0.59 22.24 13.72
CA GLU A 201 0.02 21.21 14.61
C GLU A 201 1.08 20.23 15.14
N LEU A 202 2.32 20.27 14.62
CA LEU A 202 3.38 19.38 15.07
C LEU A 202 3.84 19.79 16.49
N PRO A 203 3.98 18.84 17.42
CA PRO A 203 4.55 19.15 18.73
C PRO A 203 6.01 19.54 18.55
N LYS A 204 6.37 20.75 19.01
CA LYS A 204 7.73 21.30 18.95
C LYS A 204 8.29 21.42 20.37
N LEU A 205 9.50 20.91 20.56
CA LEU A 205 10.31 21.13 21.76
C LEU A 205 11.66 21.69 21.34
N PRO A 206 12.33 22.56 22.11
CA PRO A 206 13.68 22.98 21.78
C PRO A 206 14.62 21.77 21.60
N TYR A 207 15.51 21.82 20.60
CA TYR A 207 16.42 20.71 20.34
C TYR A 207 17.57 20.67 21.36
N ASP A 208 17.49 19.67 22.23
CA ASP A 208 18.54 19.20 23.14
C ASP A 208 19.04 17.81 22.68
N GLN A 209 20.34 17.64 22.47
CA GLN A 209 20.93 16.40 21.94
C GLN A 209 20.66 15.18 22.85
N ASP A 210 20.64 15.38 24.17
CA ASP A 210 20.53 14.27 25.14
C ASP A 210 19.08 13.94 25.52
N LYS A 211 18.16 14.89 25.33
CA LYS A 211 16.76 14.78 25.78
C LYS A 211 15.74 14.82 24.65
N SER A 212 16.14 15.20 23.44
CA SER A 212 15.21 15.31 22.31
C SER A 212 14.91 13.96 21.69
N SER A 213 13.61 13.73 21.46
CA SER A 213 13.16 12.70 20.53
C SER A 213 13.08 13.33 19.13
N PRO A 214 13.57 12.67 18.06
CA PRO A 214 13.94 11.24 17.99
C PRO A 214 15.40 10.91 18.33
N ILE A 215 15.61 9.74 18.95
CA ILE A 215 16.93 9.09 19.04
C ILE A 215 17.18 8.35 17.72
N ILE A 216 18.03 8.91 16.87
CA ILE A 216 18.29 8.43 15.50
C ILE A 216 19.23 7.23 15.50
N GLY A 217 19.11 6.38 14.49
CA GLY A 217 19.95 5.19 14.30
C GLY A 217 19.55 4.02 15.20
N THR A 218 18.53 4.20 16.04
CA THR A 218 18.02 3.14 16.92
C THR A 218 17.13 2.17 16.15
N ALA A 219 17.23 0.88 16.52
CA ALA A 219 16.39 -0.17 15.99
C ALA A 219 15.18 -0.39 16.91
N HIS A 220 13.99 -0.39 16.33
CA HIS A 220 12.73 -0.66 16.98
C HIS A 220 12.02 -1.79 16.28
N TYR A 221 11.64 -2.85 16.99
CA TYR A 221 10.89 -3.95 16.39
C TYR A 221 9.44 -3.56 16.03
N ARG A 222 8.88 -2.59 16.76
CA ARG A 222 7.52 -2.09 16.51
C ARG A 222 7.51 -0.91 15.56
N ASN A 223 6.63 -0.96 14.57
CA ASN A 223 6.33 0.19 13.73
C ASN A 223 5.67 1.29 14.57
N LEU A 224 6.24 2.49 14.51
CA LEU A 224 5.69 3.64 15.22
C LEU A 224 4.52 4.23 14.45
N LYS A 225 3.44 4.55 15.16
CA LYS A 225 2.24 5.15 14.55
C LYS A 225 2.60 6.46 13.85
N GLN A 226 2.31 6.52 12.56
CA GLN A 226 2.43 7.75 11.77
C GLN A 226 1.54 8.86 12.35
N TRP A 227 2.12 10.04 12.54
CA TRP A 227 1.40 11.25 12.87
C TRP A 227 0.68 11.79 11.64
N LEU A 228 -0.57 12.20 11.85
CA LEU A 228 -1.44 12.79 10.83
C LEU A 228 -2.26 13.89 11.52
N SER A 229 -2.37 15.05 10.88
CA SER A 229 -3.30 16.10 11.31
C SER A 229 -4.75 15.63 11.22
N SER A 230 -5.66 16.42 11.78
CA SER A 230 -7.11 16.16 11.67
C SER A 230 -7.56 16.17 10.20
N GLU A 231 -7.15 17.19 9.43
CA GLU A 231 -7.45 17.30 7.99
C GLU A 231 -6.89 16.11 7.20
N MET A 232 -5.65 15.69 7.47
CA MET A 232 -5.06 14.53 6.79
C MET A 232 -5.81 13.22 7.07
N LYS A 233 -6.27 13.03 8.32
CA LYS A 233 -7.09 11.86 8.69
C LYS A 233 -8.40 11.85 7.94
N GLU A 234 -9.05 13.00 7.79
CA GLU A 234 -10.30 13.16 7.04
C GLU A 234 -10.09 12.89 5.55
N LYS A 235 -9.11 13.55 4.92
CA LYS A 235 -8.75 13.32 3.51
C LYS A 235 -8.40 11.85 3.23
N LYS A 236 -7.70 11.17 4.15
CA LYS A 236 -7.42 9.73 4.04
C LYS A 236 -8.70 8.90 4.09
N LYS A 237 -9.65 9.26 4.97
CA LYS A 237 -10.97 8.60 5.08
C LYS A 237 -11.81 8.84 3.82
N GLU A 238 -11.84 10.05 3.29
CA GLU A 238 -12.55 10.39 2.06
C GLU A 238 -12.00 9.64 0.84
N ARG A 239 -10.67 9.59 0.69
CA ARG A 239 -10.01 8.81 -0.37
C ARG A 239 -10.38 7.32 -0.27
N GLN A 240 -10.43 6.78 0.94
CA GLN A 240 -10.88 5.39 1.17
C GLN A 240 -12.34 5.19 0.76
N LEU A 241 -13.23 6.12 1.11
CA LEU A 241 -14.65 6.07 0.72
C LEU A 241 -14.83 6.21 -0.80
N LYS A 242 -14.06 7.08 -1.46
CA LYS A 242 -14.08 7.23 -2.92
C LYS A 242 -13.60 5.97 -3.63
N ASN A 243 -12.53 5.34 -3.14
CA ASN A 243 -12.07 4.05 -3.65
C ASN A 243 -13.11 2.94 -3.40
N ASP A 244 -13.80 2.95 -2.25
CA ASP A 244 -14.90 2.01 -2.00
C ASP A 244 -16.01 2.17 -3.03
N ARG A 245 -16.41 3.41 -3.32
CA ARG A 245 -17.42 3.68 -4.35
C ARG A 245 -16.99 3.27 -5.75
N ARG A 246 -15.72 3.43 -6.10
CA ARG A 246 -15.23 3.17 -7.45
C ARG A 246 -14.88 1.70 -7.70
N VAL A 247 -14.44 0.97 -6.67
CA VAL A 247 -13.90 -0.39 -6.81
C VAL A 247 -14.68 -1.40 -5.99
N PHE A 248 -14.85 -1.15 -4.69
CA PHE A 248 -15.49 -2.11 -3.79
C PHE A 248 -16.97 -2.35 -4.13
N TYR A 249 -17.78 -1.30 -4.19
CA TYR A 249 -19.22 -1.45 -4.39
C TYR A 249 -19.58 -2.03 -5.77
N PRO A 250 -18.92 -1.65 -6.88
CA PRO A 250 -19.19 -2.29 -8.17
C PRO A 250 -18.85 -3.79 -8.17
N ILE A 251 -17.73 -4.19 -7.57
CA ILE A 251 -17.37 -5.61 -7.48
C ILE A 251 -18.34 -6.37 -6.58
N LEU A 252 -18.72 -5.79 -5.45
CA LEU A 252 -19.71 -6.39 -4.55
C LEU A 252 -21.09 -6.52 -5.23
N LEU A 253 -21.50 -5.52 -5.99
CA LEU A 253 -22.74 -5.57 -6.78
C LEU A 253 -22.66 -6.65 -7.87
N ALA A 254 -21.53 -6.73 -8.58
CA ALA A 254 -21.31 -7.78 -9.57
C ALA A 254 -21.36 -9.17 -8.94
N LEU A 255 -20.81 -9.34 -7.73
CA LEU A 255 -20.92 -10.58 -6.95
C LEU A 255 -22.38 -10.91 -6.61
N PHE A 256 -23.19 -9.93 -6.20
CA PHE A 256 -24.61 -10.18 -5.92
C PHE A 256 -25.37 -10.60 -7.18
N ILE A 257 -25.17 -9.89 -8.29
CA ILE A 257 -25.78 -10.22 -9.58
C ILE A 257 -25.35 -11.61 -10.03
N PHE A 258 -24.06 -11.91 -9.94
CA PHE A 258 -23.51 -13.23 -10.29
C PHE A 258 -24.16 -14.35 -9.47
N ASN A 259 -24.19 -14.22 -8.14
CA ASN A 259 -24.79 -15.23 -7.27
C ASN A 259 -26.30 -15.39 -7.52
N PHE A 260 -27.02 -14.30 -7.75
CA PHE A 260 -28.43 -14.36 -8.15
C PHE A 260 -28.62 -15.15 -9.46
N ILE A 261 -27.84 -14.84 -10.51
CA ILE A 261 -27.91 -15.51 -11.81
C ILE A 261 -27.56 -16.99 -11.67
N VAL A 262 -26.52 -17.32 -10.91
CA VAL A 262 -26.11 -18.71 -10.65
C VAL A 262 -27.24 -19.48 -9.96
N THR A 263 -27.89 -18.88 -8.95
CA THR A 263 -28.99 -19.54 -8.26
C THR A 263 -30.20 -19.78 -9.16
N VAL A 264 -30.55 -18.82 -10.01
CA VAL A 264 -31.70 -18.96 -10.92
C VAL A 264 -31.42 -19.93 -12.07
N ASN A 265 -30.22 -19.89 -12.66
CA ASN A 265 -29.98 -20.59 -13.93
C ASN A 265 -29.20 -21.90 -13.77
N TRP A 266 -28.32 -22.00 -12.78
CA TRP A 266 -27.32 -23.09 -12.73
C TRP A 266 -27.53 -24.01 -11.53
N MET A 267 -27.77 -23.48 -10.34
CA MET A 267 -28.01 -24.30 -9.15
C MET A 267 -29.11 -25.36 -9.30
N PRO A 268 -30.19 -25.17 -10.09
CA PRO A 268 -31.23 -26.21 -10.25
C PRO A 268 -30.73 -27.49 -10.92
N SER A 269 -29.65 -27.42 -11.71
CA SER A 269 -29.06 -28.59 -12.38
C SER A 269 -27.92 -29.22 -11.58
N TRP A 270 -27.59 -28.68 -10.41
CA TRP A 270 -26.52 -29.22 -9.58
C TRP A 270 -27.00 -30.44 -8.82
N GLU A 271 -26.11 -31.41 -8.66
CA GLU A 271 -26.38 -32.60 -7.87
C GLU A 271 -26.62 -32.23 -6.40
N LEU A 272 -27.67 -32.80 -5.82
CA LEU A 272 -28.03 -32.63 -4.42
C LEU A 272 -27.88 -33.96 -3.70
N ALA A 273 -27.23 -33.94 -2.54
CA ALA A 273 -27.06 -35.09 -1.66
C ALA A 273 -27.36 -34.64 -0.22
N ASP A 274 -28.37 -35.23 0.40
CA ASP A 274 -28.75 -35.00 1.81
C ASP A 274 -28.87 -33.52 2.23
N GLY A 275 -29.55 -32.71 1.42
CA GLY A 275 -29.75 -31.29 1.70
C GLY A 275 -28.49 -30.43 1.52
N MET A 276 -27.46 -30.96 0.84
CA MET A 276 -26.24 -30.25 0.45
C MET A 276 -26.01 -30.39 -1.05
N PHE A 277 -25.22 -29.48 -1.62
CA PHE A 277 -24.71 -29.68 -2.98
C PHE A 277 -23.66 -30.79 -2.97
N GLY A 278 -23.74 -31.71 -3.95
CA GLY A 278 -22.81 -32.84 -4.07
C GLY A 278 -21.36 -32.39 -4.27
N ILE A 279 -20.40 -33.27 -3.98
CA ILE A 279 -18.95 -32.97 -4.07
C ILE A 279 -18.53 -32.59 -5.51
N GLU A 280 -19.17 -33.22 -6.50
CA GLU A 280 -18.94 -32.95 -7.93
C GLU A 280 -19.67 -31.70 -8.44
N SER A 281 -20.48 -31.06 -7.60
CA SER A 281 -21.22 -29.87 -7.99
C SER A 281 -20.29 -28.65 -8.14
N PRO A 282 -20.61 -27.69 -9.03
CA PRO A 282 -19.89 -26.43 -9.13
C PRO A 282 -19.96 -25.51 -7.90
N SER A 283 -20.69 -25.90 -6.84
CA SER A 283 -20.89 -25.10 -5.62
C SER A 283 -19.55 -24.68 -5.00
N PHE A 284 -18.61 -25.61 -4.87
CA PHE A 284 -17.28 -25.34 -4.33
C PHE A 284 -16.51 -24.29 -5.15
N LEU A 285 -16.61 -24.33 -6.48
CA LEU A 285 -15.96 -23.36 -7.36
C LEU A 285 -16.57 -21.96 -7.17
N VAL A 286 -17.90 -21.87 -7.10
CA VAL A 286 -18.61 -20.60 -6.88
C VAL A 286 -18.28 -20.03 -5.49
N ALA A 287 -18.29 -20.87 -4.45
CA ALA A 287 -17.87 -20.48 -3.11
C ALA A 287 -16.41 -20.00 -3.08
N SER A 288 -15.51 -20.66 -3.81
CA SER A 288 -14.10 -20.27 -3.94
C SER A 288 -13.93 -18.93 -4.65
N ILE A 289 -14.67 -18.67 -5.73
CA ILE A 289 -14.67 -17.37 -6.43
C ILE A 289 -15.17 -16.27 -5.50
N ASN A 290 -16.28 -16.51 -4.79
CA ASN A 290 -16.83 -15.57 -3.81
C ASN A 290 -15.79 -15.27 -2.71
N PHE A 291 -15.18 -16.30 -2.12
CA PHE A 291 -14.15 -16.15 -1.11
C PHE A 291 -12.95 -15.34 -1.63
N MET A 292 -12.40 -15.72 -2.79
CA MET A 292 -11.26 -15.05 -3.38
C MET A 292 -11.56 -13.60 -3.73
N LEU A 293 -12.71 -13.29 -4.33
CA LEU A 293 -13.06 -11.91 -4.67
C LEU A 293 -13.27 -11.06 -3.42
N LEU A 294 -13.96 -11.58 -2.40
CA LEU A 294 -14.08 -10.88 -1.12
C LEU A 294 -12.69 -10.64 -0.49
N PHE A 295 -11.80 -11.63 -0.56
CA PHE A 295 -10.43 -11.54 -0.08
C PHE A 295 -9.62 -10.47 -0.84
N PHE A 296 -9.57 -10.53 -2.18
CA PHE A 296 -8.71 -9.69 -3.03
C PHE A 296 -9.15 -8.23 -3.12
N VAL A 297 -10.44 -7.96 -2.95
CA VAL A 297 -10.97 -6.60 -3.05
C VAL A 297 -10.43 -5.66 -1.94
N GLY A 298 -9.67 -6.18 -0.97
CA GLY A 298 -8.74 -5.34 -0.21
C GLY A 298 -9.41 -4.53 0.92
N THR A 299 -10.74 -4.54 1.01
CA THR A 299 -11.49 -3.76 2.01
C THR A 299 -11.42 -4.35 3.40
N TYR A 300 -11.32 -5.68 3.56
CA TYR A 300 -11.18 -6.33 4.87
C TYR A 300 -9.82 -6.11 5.54
N TRP A 301 -8.80 -5.75 4.75
CA TRP A 301 -7.40 -5.62 5.16
C TRP A 301 -7.09 -4.28 5.83
N ARG A 302 -8.04 -3.33 5.78
CA ARG A 302 -7.86 -1.99 6.37
C ARG A 302 -7.88 -2.07 7.89
N GLU A 303 -7.02 -1.26 8.53
CA GLU A 303 -6.85 -1.24 9.98
C GLU A 303 -8.14 -0.97 10.77
N LYS A 304 -9.05 -0.16 10.22
CA LYS A 304 -10.27 0.29 10.91
C LYS A 304 -11.56 -0.38 10.44
N VAL A 305 -11.48 -1.55 9.82
CA VAL A 305 -12.69 -2.29 9.43
C VAL A 305 -13.35 -2.89 10.67
N LYS A 306 -14.67 -2.80 10.76
CA LYS A 306 -15.43 -3.45 11.84
C LYS A 306 -15.43 -4.96 11.65
N TRP A 307 -15.35 -5.71 12.73
CA TRP A 307 -15.19 -7.17 12.69
C TRP A 307 -16.33 -7.89 11.95
N TYR A 308 -17.55 -7.37 12.04
CA TYR A 308 -18.74 -7.94 11.42
C TYR A 308 -18.84 -7.69 9.90
N ARG A 309 -17.93 -6.91 9.29
CA ARG A 309 -18.06 -6.55 7.87
C ARG A 309 -18.02 -7.79 6.96
N SER A 310 -17.14 -8.74 7.26
CA SER A 310 -17.00 -9.98 6.47
C SER A 310 -18.27 -10.83 6.56
N VAL A 311 -18.80 -11.03 7.77
CA VAL A 311 -20.07 -11.74 7.99
C VAL A 311 -21.23 -11.05 7.29
N ARG A 312 -21.31 -9.71 7.37
CA ARG A 312 -22.34 -8.92 6.69
C ARG A 312 -22.31 -9.14 5.17
N ASP A 313 -21.12 -9.05 4.57
CA ASP A 313 -20.98 -9.10 3.12
C ASP A 313 -21.25 -10.52 2.58
N VAL A 314 -20.90 -11.58 3.32
CA VAL A 314 -21.35 -12.95 3.03
C VAL A 314 -22.86 -13.10 3.22
N GLY A 315 -23.42 -12.51 4.29
CA GLY A 315 -24.87 -12.49 4.50
C GLY A 315 -25.63 -11.83 3.36
N LEU A 316 -25.06 -10.80 2.72
CA LEU A 316 -25.64 -10.18 1.53
C LEU A 316 -25.53 -11.07 0.28
N ILE A 317 -24.48 -11.87 0.14
CA ILE A 317 -24.39 -12.90 -0.92
C ILE A 317 -25.46 -13.97 -0.71
N LEU A 318 -25.61 -14.48 0.51
CA LEU A 318 -26.65 -15.43 0.86
C LEU A 318 -28.04 -14.83 0.59
N LEU A 319 -28.26 -13.56 0.94
CA LEU A 319 -29.51 -12.86 0.62
C LEU A 319 -29.77 -12.83 -0.90
N ALA A 320 -28.75 -12.56 -1.72
CA ALA A 320 -28.90 -12.58 -3.18
C ALA A 320 -29.27 -13.98 -3.70
N GLN A 321 -28.67 -15.03 -3.14
CA GLN A 321 -29.02 -16.42 -3.49
C GLN A 321 -30.44 -16.76 -3.05
N LEU A 322 -30.86 -16.37 -1.83
CA LEU A 322 -32.23 -16.58 -1.35
C LEU A 322 -33.27 -15.86 -2.22
N ILE A 323 -32.98 -14.62 -2.66
CA ILE A 323 -33.83 -13.90 -3.63
C ILE A 323 -33.88 -14.65 -4.96
N GLY A 324 -32.75 -15.18 -5.44
CA GLY A 324 -32.68 -16.03 -6.63
C GLY A 324 -33.53 -17.30 -6.49
N TRP A 325 -33.46 -17.96 -5.33
CA TRP A 325 -34.25 -19.15 -5.04
C TRP A 325 -35.75 -18.85 -5.00
N VAL A 326 -36.18 -17.75 -4.36
CA VAL A 326 -37.59 -17.32 -4.37
C VAL A 326 -38.06 -17.04 -5.80
N CYS A 327 -37.24 -16.36 -6.60
CA CYS A 327 -37.53 -16.09 -8.01
C CYS A 327 -37.71 -17.40 -8.79
N LEU A 328 -36.77 -18.34 -8.63
CA LEU A 328 -36.85 -19.65 -9.25
C LEU A 328 -38.13 -20.40 -8.84
N TRP A 329 -38.46 -20.40 -7.55
CA TRP A 329 -39.67 -21.05 -7.02
C TRP A 329 -40.97 -20.49 -7.59
N LEU A 330 -41.01 -19.19 -7.90
CA LEU A 330 -42.18 -18.55 -8.50
C LEU A 330 -42.37 -18.89 -9.99
N PHE A 331 -41.30 -19.19 -10.71
CA PHE A 331 -41.33 -19.36 -12.18
C PHE A 331 -41.04 -20.79 -12.66
N GLN A 332 -40.46 -21.65 -11.82
CA GLN A 332 -39.99 -22.98 -12.19
C GLN A 332 -40.16 -23.98 -11.03
N THR A 333 -40.16 -25.28 -11.35
CA THR A 333 -40.13 -26.35 -10.36
C THR A 333 -38.73 -26.46 -9.75
N VAL A 334 -38.63 -26.31 -8.43
CA VAL A 334 -37.36 -26.33 -7.70
C VAL A 334 -37.07 -27.73 -7.16
N PRO A 335 -35.84 -28.25 -7.29
CA PRO A 335 -35.45 -29.50 -6.64
C PRO A 335 -35.66 -29.47 -5.13
N ALA A 336 -36.21 -30.56 -4.58
CA ALA A 336 -36.36 -30.71 -3.13
C ALA A 336 -34.98 -30.68 -2.44
N GLY A 337 -34.84 -29.93 -1.35
CA GLY A 337 -33.57 -29.77 -0.62
C GLY A 337 -32.64 -28.66 -1.15
N MET A 338 -32.97 -27.99 -2.26
CA MET A 338 -32.15 -26.89 -2.78
C MET A 338 -32.03 -25.71 -1.80
N LEU A 339 -33.10 -25.39 -1.06
CA LEU A 339 -33.07 -24.33 -0.05
C LEU A 339 -32.07 -24.64 1.06
N ASP A 340 -32.11 -25.88 1.56
CA ASP A 340 -31.18 -26.35 2.61
C ASP A 340 -29.75 -26.27 2.10
N ALA A 341 -29.50 -26.70 0.86
CA ALA A 341 -28.18 -26.65 0.25
C ALA A 341 -27.65 -25.21 0.12
N VAL A 342 -28.48 -24.26 -0.30
CA VAL A 342 -28.11 -22.83 -0.37
C VAL A 342 -27.78 -22.27 1.01
N ILE A 343 -28.58 -22.60 2.04
CA ILE A 343 -28.34 -22.13 3.41
C ILE A 343 -27.03 -22.72 3.96
N VAL A 344 -26.81 -24.03 3.79
CA VAL A 344 -25.61 -24.72 4.27
C VAL A 344 -24.36 -24.16 3.58
N ASP A 345 -24.39 -23.94 2.26
CA ASP A 345 -23.25 -23.39 1.52
C ASP A 345 -22.96 -21.93 1.93
N GLY A 346 -23.99 -21.11 2.10
CA GLY A 346 -23.86 -19.74 2.60
C GLY A 346 -23.29 -19.66 4.02
N LEU A 347 -23.73 -20.53 4.92
CA LEU A 347 -23.19 -20.63 6.28
C LEU A 347 -21.74 -21.12 6.28
N THR A 348 -21.43 -22.10 5.44
CA THR A 348 -20.07 -22.62 5.26
C THR A 348 -19.13 -21.50 4.79
N LEU A 349 -19.53 -20.75 3.76
CA LEU A 349 -18.79 -19.58 3.28
C LEU A 349 -18.61 -18.52 4.38
N ALA A 350 -19.62 -18.28 5.22
CA ALA A 350 -19.56 -17.32 6.31
C ALA A 350 -18.58 -17.76 7.41
N LEU A 351 -18.59 -19.05 7.76
CA LEU A 351 -17.67 -19.65 8.73
C LEU A 351 -16.23 -19.53 8.26
N PHE A 352 -15.93 -19.95 7.03
CA PHE A 352 -14.57 -19.85 6.49
C PHE A 352 -14.11 -18.39 6.39
N ASN A 353 -14.92 -17.50 5.82
CA ASN A 353 -14.58 -16.07 5.75
C ASN A 353 -14.35 -15.46 7.14
N GLY A 354 -15.22 -15.76 8.10
CA GLY A 354 -15.10 -15.29 9.47
C GLY A 354 -13.83 -15.78 10.15
N PHE A 355 -13.54 -17.08 10.03
CA PHE A 355 -12.32 -17.69 10.56
C PHE A 355 -11.06 -17.08 9.96
N PHE A 356 -10.96 -16.99 8.63
CA PHE A 356 -9.80 -16.39 7.96
C PHE A 356 -9.65 -14.90 8.30
N PHE A 357 -10.74 -14.16 8.44
CA PHE A 357 -10.71 -12.77 8.87
C PHE A 357 -10.17 -12.62 10.30
N ILE A 358 -10.60 -13.48 11.23
CA ILE A 358 -10.11 -13.50 12.62
C ILE A 358 -8.64 -13.92 12.66
N LEU A 359 -8.27 -15.00 11.98
CA LEU A 359 -6.89 -15.49 11.89
C LEU A 359 -5.96 -14.40 11.36
N PHE A 360 -6.35 -13.74 10.26
CA PHE A 360 -5.57 -12.64 9.71
C PHE A 360 -5.46 -11.46 10.68
N ARG A 361 -6.55 -11.09 11.37
CA ARG A 361 -6.53 -10.05 12.41
C ARG A 361 -5.59 -10.38 13.55
N ALA A 362 -5.57 -11.65 13.98
CA ALA A 362 -4.67 -12.14 15.01
C ALA A 362 -3.21 -12.08 14.52
N LEU A 363 -2.92 -12.61 13.33
CA LEU A 363 -1.59 -12.56 12.70
C LEU A 363 -1.09 -11.12 12.55
N LYS A 364 -1.94 -10.19 12.09
CA LYS A 364 -1.59 -8.78 11.97
C LYS A 364 -1.31 -8.15 13.34
N LYS A 365 -2.09 -8.48 14.38
CA LYS A 365 -1.82 -7.98 15.75
C LYS A 365 -0.49 -8.53 16.29
N ILE A 366 -0.16 -9.78 16.00
CA ILE A 366 1.11 -10.41 16.39
C ILE A 366 2.27 -9.74 15.66
N LEU A 367 2.17 -9.59 14.33
CA LEU A 367 3.18 -8.93 13.49
C LEU A 367 3.39 -7.43 13.78
N VAL A 368 2.42 -6.77 14.41
CA VAL A 368 2.54 -5.36 14.83
C VAL A 368 3.03 -5.24 16.28
N LYS A 369 2.90 -6.29 17.11
CA LYS A 369 3.31 -6.29 18.53
C LYS A 369 4.68 -6.94 18.77
N GLY A 370 5.07 -7.93 17.97
CA GLY A 370 6.44 -8.41 17.86
C GLY A 370 7.23 -7.41 17.06
#